data_AF-A0A0A9WBC3-F1
#
_entry.id   AF-A0A0A9WBC3-F1
#
_cell.length_a   1.000
_cell.length_b   1.000
_cell.length_c   1.000
_cell.angle_alpha   90.00
_cell.angle_beta   90.00
_cell.angle_gamma   90.00
#
_symmetry.space_group_name_H-M   'P 1'
#
loop_
_entity.id
_entity.type
_entity.pdbx_description
1 polymer ?
#
loop_
_entity_poly.entity_id
_entity_poly.type
_entity_poly.pdbx_seq_one_letter_code
_entity_poly.pdbx_strand_id
1 'polypeptide(L)'
;MPAVNMENNNTKRSSSWDSKVSMGSGKGRPYLRSDTPSSILSSDSDIRFTRKLGRPYRCSCYIVTAFILVFLLMGLSLYLTYTYLAEGPAPERVFLGVMRVSEGDAFKPQLADPSSEKFRVTSRNYRESLNLWLRRSELRPAFLFIEVLAFDGRENEDLIVHFTVTFNMRRLEVSTDNIRQVLTR
;
A
#
# COMPACT_ATOMS: atom_id res chain seq x y z
N MET A 1 58.56 37.55 42.59
CA MET A 1 57.39 37.72 43.48
C MET A 1 57.43 39.14 44.03
N PRO A 2 56.31 39.89 44.15
CA PRO A 2 54.99 39.37 44.52
C PRO A 2 53.86 39.70 43.55
N ALA A 3 52.82 38.89 43.69
CA ALA A 3 51.48 39.08 43.17
C ALA A 3 50.69 40.01 44.10
N VAL A 4 49.72 40.75 43.55
CA VAL A 4 48.48 41.09 44.27
C VAL A 4 47.33 40.96 43.28
N ASN A 5 46.33 40.23 43.76
CA ASN A 5 45.08 39.83 43.12
C ASN A 5 43.92 40.65 43.74
N MET A 6 42.72 40.49 43.16
CA MET A 6 41.40 41.09 43.49
C MET A 6 41.20 42.54 42.98
N GLU A 7 40.08 42.89 42.35
CA GLU A 7 38.71 42.47 42.67
C GLU A 7 37.74 42.42 41.46
N ASN A 8 36.86 41.44 41.58
CA ASN A 8 35.64 41.10 40.86
C ASN A 8 34.68 42.27 40.64
N ASN A 9 34.12 42.40 39.42
CA ASN A 9 32.76 42.90 39.27
C ASN A 9 32.01 42.22 38.12
N ASN A 10 31.10 41.36 38.56
CA ASN A 10 30.08 40.66 37.83
C ASN A 10 29.05 41.65 37.25
N THR A 11 28.95 41.80 35.93
CA THR A 11 27.67 42.15 35.29
C THR A 11 27.54 41.52 33.90
N LYS A 12 26.85 40.39 33.90
CA LYS A 12 26.23 39.79 32.72
C LYS A 12 24.99 40.61 32.34
N ARG A 13 25.05 41.40 31.27
CA ARG A 13 23.90 41.86 30.45
C ARG A 13 24.37 41.89 29.00
N SER A 14 24.12 40.84 28.21
CA SER A 14 22.89 40.62 27.44
C SER A 14 22.51 41.82 26.56
N SER A 15 22.47 41.56 25.25
CA SER A 15 21.82 42.30 24.15
C SER A 15 22.38 43.66 23.73
N SER A 16 23.09 43.68 22.61
CA SER A 16 22.68 44.49 21.44
C SER A 16 23.33 43.91 20.19
N TRP A 17 22.51 43.39 19.29
CA TRP A 17 22.92 43.08 17.92
C TRP A 17 22.99 44.41 17.15
N ASP A 18 24.08 45.15 17.30
CA ASP A 18 24.43 46.25 16.41
C ASP A 18 25.36 45.72 15.32
N SER A 19 24.78 45.06 14.32
CA SER A 19 25.49 44.79 13.07
C SER A 19 25.60 46.08 12.27
N LYS A 20 26.65 46.85 12.59
CA LYS A 20 27.22 47.90 11.74
C LYS A 20 27.83 47.23 10.50
N VAL A 21 27.00 46.94 9.51
CA VAL A 21 27.47 46.51 8.18
C VAL A 21 27.83 47.74 7.35
N SER A 22 29.10 48.09 7.43
CA SER A 22 29.78 49.03 6.56
C SER A 22 30.05 48.36 5.21
N MET A 23 29.31 48.73 4.16
CA MET A 23 29.62 48.50 2.74
C MET A 23 28.86 49.57 1.96
N GLY A 24 29.39 50.33 1.01
CA GLY A 24 30.67 50.35 0.34
C GLY A 24 30.72 51.63 -0.50
N SER A 25 31.93 51.97 -0.93
CA SER A 25 32.30 53.18 -1.67
C SER A 25 31.40 53.47 -2.88
N GLY A 26 30.79 54.65 -2.90
CA GLY A 26 30.09 55.21 -4.06
C GLY A 26 30.28 56.72 -4.09
N LYS A 27 31.18 57.19 -4.96
CA LYS A 27 31.38 58.63 -5.24
C LYS A 27 30.09 59.22 -5.84
N GLY A 28 29.26 59.83 -5.00
CA GLY A 28 28.16 60.71 -5.42
C GLY A 28 28.60 62.17 -5.34
N ARG A 29 28.50 62.90 -6.46
CA ARG A 29 28.79 64.34 -6.56
C ARG A 29 27.85 65.16 -5.65
N PRO A 30 28.31 66.26 -5.02
CA PRO A 30 27.42 67.14 -4.26
C PRO A 30 26.63 68.03 -5.22
N TYR A 31 25.32 67.82 -5.32
CA TYR A 31 24.43 68.82 -5.91
C TYR A 31 24.09 69.85 -4.84
N LEU A 32 24.38 71.11 -5.17
CA LEU A 32 24.17 72.26 -4.32
C LEU A 32 22.69 72.42 -3.94
N ARG A 33 22.52 72.70 -2.66
CA ARG A 33 21.32 73.18 -1.99
C ARG A 33 20.92 74.56 -2.56
N SER A 34 19.68 74.71 -2.99
CA SER A 34 19.04 76.01 -3.19
C SER A 34 17.78 76.08 -2.34
N ASP A 35 17.83 76.92 -1.31
CA ASP A 35 16.72 77.24 -0.43
C ASP A 35 15.73 78.20 -1.13
N THR A 36 14.46 77.81 -1.29
CA THR A 36 13.31 78.73 -1.32
C THR A 36 12.02 77.98 -0.97
N PRO A 37 11.28 78.37 0.08
CA PRO A 37 10.01 77.76 0.46
C PRO A 37 8.83 78.63 0.00
N SER A 38 7.82 78.04 -0.63
CA SER A 38 6.43 78.52 -0.48
C SER A 38 5.42 77.58 -1.12
N SER A 39 4.23 77.59 -0.53
CA SER A 39 2.95 77.03 -1.00
C SER A 39 2.80 75.51 -0.99
N ILE A 40 2.54 75.03 0.22
CA ILE A 40 1.61 73.94 0.52
C ILE A 40 0.22 74.39 0.05
N LEU A 41 -0.14 74.19 -1.22
CA LEU A 41 -1.52 74.05 -1.70
C LEU A 41 -1.52 73.87 -3.22
N SER A 42 -1.59 72.62 -3.68
CA SER A 42 -2.36 72.17 -4.86
C SER A 42 -1.94 70.75 -5.20
N SER A 43 -2.81 69.79 -4.88
CA SER A 43 -3.06 68.58 -5.68
C SER A 43 -1.86 67.90 -6.32
N ASP A 44 -1.07 67.17 -5.53
CA ASP A 44 -0.43 65.98 -6.05
C ASP A 44 -0.60 64.87 -5.04
N SER A 45 -1.78 64.24 -5.08
CA SER A 45 -1.90 62.87 -4.62
C SER A 45 -1.09 62.01 -5.59
N ASP A 46 0.25 62.05 -5.48
CA ASP A 46 1.13 61.04 -6.05
C ASP A 46 0.89 59.78 -5.24
N ILE A 47 -0.25 59.13 -5.49
CA ILE A 47 -0.45 57.73 -5.15
C ILE A 47 0.55 57.00 -6.04
N ARG A 48 1.79 56.91 -5.55
CA ARG A 48 2.71 55.87 -5.97
C ARG A 48 2.02 54.57 -5.63
N PHE A 49 1.30 54.02 -6.61
CA PHE A 49 1.06 52.60 -6.70
C PHE A 49 2.44 51.94 -6.72
N THR A 50 2.96 51.69 -5.53
CA THR A 50 4.04 50.75 -5.29
C THR A 50 3.44 49.38 -5.57
N ARG A 51 3.16 49.11 -6.85
CA ARG A 51 2.79 47.79 -7.34
C ARG A 51 4.04 46.93 -7.24
N LYS A 52 4.40 46.51 -6.02
CA LYS A 52 5.32 45.40 -5.75
C LYS A 52 4.63 44.06 -5.98
N LEU A 53 3.76 43.98 -6.99
CA LEU A 53 3.00 42.78 -7.32
C LEU A 53 3.71 41.88 -8.34
N GLY A 54 5.03 42.02 -8.50
CA GLY A 54 5.78 41.36 -9.58
C GLY A 54 6.73 40.23 -9.17
N ARG A 55 7.03 40.05 -7.86
CA ARG A 55 8.11 39.15 -7.42
C ARG A 55 7.69 37.89 -6.61
N PRO A 56 6.63 37.84 -5.78
CA PRO A 56 6.33 36.63 -5.00
C PRO A 56 5.64 35.51 -5.81
N TYR A 57 4.99 35.82 -6.93
CA TYR A 57 4.19 34.84 -7.70
C TYR A 57 5.02 33.81 -8.47
N ARG A 58 6.27 34.15 -8.84
CA ARG A 58 7.13 33.18 -9.55
C ARG A 58 7.52 32.03 -8.62
N CYS A 59 7.89 32.33 -7.37
CA CYS A 59 8.24 31.30 -6.38
C CYS A 59 7.02 30.45 -5.98
N SER A 60 5.86 31.08 -5.81
CA SER A 60 4.61 30.37 -5.52
C SER A 60 4.18 29.43 -6.65
N CYS A 61 4.36 29.82 -7.92
CA CYS A 61 4.08 28.95 -9.07
C CYS A 61 5.01 27.72 -9.11
N TYR A 62 6.29 27.86 -8.76
CA TYR A 62 7.21 26.71 -8.67
C TYR A 62 6.82 25.73 -7.56
N ILE A 63 6.31 26.23 -6.44
CA ILE A 63 5.81 25.37 -5.35
C ILE A 63 4.57 24.60 -5.81
N VAL A 64 3.62 25.28 -6.45
CA VAL A 64 2.39 24.64 -6.96
C VAL A 64 2.72 23.59 -8.04
N THR A 65 3.62 23.90 -8.97
CA THR A 65 4.05 22.93 -10.00
C THR A 65 4.76 21.73 -9.40
N ALA A 66 5.60 21.92 -8.37
CA ALA A 66 6.22 20.81 -7.64
C ALA A 66 5.17 19.90 -6.97
N PHE A 67 4.16 20.47 -6.31
CA PHE A 67 3.07 19.68 -5.73
C PHE A 67 2.29 18.89 -6.78
N ILE A 68 1.98 19.50 -7.93
CA ILE A 68 1.30 18.81 -9.03
C ILE A 68 2.13 17.63 -9.54
N LEU A 69 3.44 17.81 -9.71
CA LEU A 69 4.34 16.73 -10.12
C LEU A 69 4.42 15.61 -9.08
N VAL A 70 4.48 15.94 -7.79
CA VAL A 70 4.47 14.94 -6.71
C VAL A 70 3.16 14.16 -6.69
N PHE A 71 2.00 14.81 -6.82
CA PHE A 71 0.72 14.12 -6.90
C PHE A 71 0.61 13.25 -8.14
N LEU A 72 1.15 13.69 -9.28
CA LEU A 72 1.17 12.92 -10.51
C LEU A 72 2.07 11.68 -10.39
N LEU A 73 3.25 11.83 -9.78
CA LEU A 73 4.15 10.71 -9.46
C LEU A 73 3.52 9.74 -8.47
N MET A 74 2.86 10.26 -7.43
CA MET A 74 2.11 9.43 -6.47
C MET A 74 0.99 8.66 -7.17
N GLY A 75 0.17 9.32 -7.99
CA GLY A 75 -0.89 8.68 -8.76
C GLY A 75 -0.35 7.61 -9.73
N LEU A 76 0.75 7.91 -10.42
CA LEU A 76 1.42 6.95 -11.31
C LEU A 76 1.97 5.76 -10.53
N SER A 77 2.60 5.99 -9.38
CA SER A 77 3.13 4.92 -8.53
C SER A 77 2.01 4.04 -7.98
N LEU A 78 0.87 4.62 -7.59
CA LEU A 78 -0.32 3.89 -7.15
C LEU A 78 -0.93 3.11 -8.31
N TYR A 79 -1.00 3.67 -9.51
CA TYR A 79 -1.50 2.97 -10.69
C TYR A 79 -0.61 1.79 -11.07
N LEU A 80 0.72 1.98 -11.07
CA LEU A 80 1.69 0.92 -11.32
C LEU A 80 1.61 -0.16 -10.24
N THR A 81 1.52 0.25 -8.97
CA THR A 81 1.35 -0.68 -7.85
C THR A 81 0.04 -1.43 -7.98
N TYR A 82 -1.06 -0.77 -8.31
CA TYR A 82 -2.34 -1.45 -8.49
C TYR A 82 -2.32 -2.39 -9.70
N THR A 83 -1.77 -1.98 -10.84
CA THR A 83 -1.80 -2.80 -12.06
C THR A 83 -0.84 -3.98 -12.02
N TYR A 84 0.33 -3.83 -11.40
CA TYR A 84 1.37 -4.85 -11.38
C TYR A 84 1.53 -5.56 -10.04
N LEU A 85 1.24 -4.88 -8.92
CA LEU A 85 1.30 -5.43 -7.56
C LEU A 85 -0.08 -5.71 -6.96
N ALA A 86 -1.19 -5.12 -7.43
CA ALA A 86 -2.50 -5.72 -7.16
C ALA A 86 -2.60 -6.94 -8.06
N GLU A 87 -1.90 -7.97 -7.60
CA GLU A 87 -2.29 -9.35 -7.67
C GLU A 87 -3.76 -9.44 -8.04
N GLY A 88 -4.05 -9.68 -9.33
CA GLY A 88 -5.43 -9.99 -9.75
C GLY A 88 -5.96 -11.19 -8.95
N PRO A 89 -7.19 -11.65 -9.17
CA PRO A 89 -7.52 -13.00 -8.74
C PRO A 89 -6.49 -13.94 -9.39
N ALA A 90 -5.75 -14.70 -8.57
CA ALA A 90 -4.96 -15.80 -9.10
C ALA A 90 -5.88 -16.68 -9.96
N PRO A 91 -5.44 -17.23 -11.09
CA PRO A 91 -6.25 -18.19 -11.82
C PRO A 91 -6.42 -19.43 -10.95
N GLU A 92 -7.50 -19.44 -10.18
CA GLU A 92 -7.98 -20.61 -9.47
C GLU A 92 -8.51 -21.58 -10.51
N ARG A 93 -8.03 -22.82 -10.45
CA ARG A 93 -8.60 -23.90 -11.25
C ARG A 93 -9.25 -24.90 -10.33
N VAL A 94 -10.45 -25.31 -10.73
CA VAL A 94 -11.24 -26.32 -10.05
C VAL A 94 -11.15 -27.60 -10.86
N PHE A 95 -10.78 -28.69 -10.19
CA PHE A 95 -10.78 -30.02 -10.78
C PHE A 95 -11.89 -30.84 -10.16
N LEU A 96 -12.68 -31.50 -11.01
CA LEU A 96 -13.69 -32.45 -10.59
C LEU A 96 -13.05 -33.84 -10.45
N GLY A 97 -13.20 -34.44 -9.29
CA GLY A 97 -12.74 -35.78 -8.98
C GLY A 97 -13.90 -36.71 -8.64
N VAL A 98 -13.76 -37.97 -9.04
CA VAL A 98 -14.66 -39.05 -8.65
C VAL A 98 -13.79 -40.18 -8.13
N MET A 99 -14.10 -40.65 -6.92
CA MET A 99 -13.43 -41.81 -6.34
C MET A 99 -14.46 -42.85 -5.92
N ARG A 100 -14.10 -44.13 -6.09
CA ARG A 100 -14.89 -45.25 -5.60
C ARG A 100 -14.22 -45.79 -4.34
N VAL A 101 -14.98 -45.86 -3.26
CA VAL A 101 -14.57 -46.46 -2.00
C VAL A 101 -15.01 -47.92 -2.02
N SER A 102 -14.05 -48.84 -2.13
CA SER A 102 -14.29 -50.28 -2.17
C SER A 102 -14.30 -50.94 -0.79
N GLU A 103 -13.61 -50.35 0.18
CA GLU A 103 -13.50 -50.88 1.54
C GLU A 103 -13.77 -49.77 2.57
N GLY A 104 -14.52 -50.10 3.62
CA GLY A 104 -14.89 -49.16 4.68
C GLY A 104 -16.38 -48.79 4.63
N ASP A 105 -16.69 -47.66 4.00
CA ASP A 105 -18.06 -47.15 3.93
C ASP A 105 -18.84 -47.73 2.75
N ALA A 106 -20.06 -48.19 3.04
CA ALA A 106 -21.02 -48.61 2.02
C ALA A 106 -22.07 -47.52 1.78
N PHE A 107 -22.59 -47.46 0.55
CA PHE A 107 -23.63 -46.49 0.20
C PHE A 107 -24.94 -46.77 0.95
N LYS A 108 -25.50 -45.71 1.53
CA LYS A 108 -26.83 -45.71 2.17
C LYS A 108 -27.66 -44.61 1.52
N PRO A 109 -28.98 -44.80 1.34
CA PRO A 109 -29.84 -43.80 0.69
C PRO A 109 -29.82 -42.44 1.42
N GLN A 110 -29.55 -42.44 2.73
CA GLN A 110 -29.42 -41.23 3.54
C GLN A 110 -28.17 -40.38 3.22
N LEU A 111 -27.21 -40.92 2.46
CA LEU A 111 -26.07 -40.18 1.93
C LEU A 111 -26.37 -39.53 0.57
N ALA A 112 -27.47 -39.88 -0.11
CA ALA A 112 -27.87 -39.17 -1.33
C ALA A 112 -28.53 -37.81 -1.02
N ASP A 113 -29.07 -37.65 0.20
CA ASP A 113 -29.75 -36.45 0.63
C ASP A 113 -28.79 -35.47 1.34
N PRO A 114 -28.51 -34.29 0.76
CA PRO A 114 -27.61 -33.29 1.36
C PRO A 114 -28.13 -32.69 2.67
N SER A 115 -29.45 -32.78 2.93
CA SER A 115 -30.05 -32.29 4.18
C SER A 115 -29.91 -33.26 5.36
N SER A 116 -29.53 -34.51 5.07
CA SER A 116 -29.37 -35.56 6.06
C SER A 116 -28.17 -35.32 6.97
N GLU A 117 -28.31 -35.63 8.26
CA GLU A 117 -27.20 -35.57 9.21
C GLU A 117 -26.06 -36.51 8.82
N LYS A 118 -26.39 -37.70 8.27
CA LYS A 118 -25.37 -38.65 7.82
C LYS A 118 -24.54 -38.08 6.67
N PHE A 119 -25.18 -37.44 5.69
CA PHE A 119 -24.46 -36.73 4.63
C PHE A 119 -23.51 -35.69 5.21
N ARG A 120 -23.99 -34.85 6.13
CA ARG A 120 -23.20 -33.75 6.70
C ARG A 120 -21.98 -34.24 7.49
N VAL A 121 -22.13 -35.32 8.27
CA VAL A 121 -21.02 -35.91 9.04
C VAL A 121 -20.03 -36.61 8.09
N THR A 122 -20.52 -37.43 7.17
CA THR A 122 -19.67 -38.19 6.25
C THR A 122 -18.93 -37.28 5.28
N SER A 123 -19.60 -36.29 4.67
CA SER A 123 -18.96 -35.27 3.82
C SER A 123 -17.88 -34.49 4.57
N ARG A 124 -18.11 -34.13 5.83
CA ARG A 124 -17.10 -33.49 6.66
C ARG A 124 -15.87 -34.38 6.85
N ASN A 125 -16.07 -35.65 7.18
CA ASN A 125 -14.98 -36.60 7.40
C ASN A 125 -14.16 -36.83 6.13
N TYR A 126 -14.82 -37.06 4.97
CA TYR A 126 -14.12 -37.21 3.69
C TYR A 126 -13.38 -35.93 3.29
N ARG A 127 -14.01 -34.77 3.47
CA ARG A 127 -13.38 -33.48 3.21
C ARG A 127 -12.13 -33.30 4.07
N GLU A 128 -12.19 -33.59 5.37
CA GLU A 128 -11.05 -33.45 6.27
C GLU A 128 -9.92 -34.44 5.92
N SER A 129 -10.24 -35.70 5.63
CA SER A 129 -9.27 -36.73 5.24
C SER A 129 -8.55 -36.38 3.93
N LEU A 130 -9.30 -36.02 2.88
CA LEU A 130 -8.72 -35.64 1.59
C LEU A 130 -7.91 -34.34 1.68
N ASN A 131 -8.38 -33.38 2.48
CA ASN A 131 -7.67 -32.13 2.75
C ASN A 131 -6.33 -32.38 3.45
N LEU A 132 -6.30 -33.25 4.47
CA LEU A 132 -5.07 -33.65 5.15
C LEU A 132 -4.08 -34.31 4.21
N TRP A 133 -4.57 -35.18 3.33
CA TRP A 133 -3.71 -35.91 2.41
C TRP A 133 -3.12 -35.01 1.32
N LEU A 134 -3.93 -34.16 0.68
CA LEU A 134 -3.44 -33.17 -0.28
C LEU A 134 -2.46 -32.19 0.35
N ARG A 135 -2.68 -31.78 1.61
CA ARG A 135 -1.73 -30.94 2.36
C ARG A 135 -0.41 -31.62 2.70
N ARG A 136 -0.35 -32.95 2.74
CA ARG A 136 0.89 -33.72 2.92
C ARG A 136 1.60 -34.02 1.61
N SER A 137 0.90 -33.89 0.48
CA SER A 137 1.45 -34.13 -0.85
C SER A 137 2.33 -32.98 -1.35
N GLU A 138 3.00 -33.22 -2.48
CA GLU A 138 3.80 -32.24 -3.21
C GLU A 138 2.94 -31.08 -3.77
N LEU A 139 1.62 -31.26 -3.87
CA LEU A 139 0.68 -30.24 -4.35
C LEU A 139 0.27 -29.22 -3.29
N ARG A 140 0.75 -29.38 -2.04
CA ARG A 140 0.48 -28.47 -0.92
C ARG A 140 0.66 -26.98 -1.25
N PRO A 141 1.68 -26.53 -2.03
CA PRO A 141 1.89 -25.10 -2.27
C PRO A 141 0.78 -24.41 -3.07
N ALA A 142 0.11 -25.14 -3.97
CA ALA A 142 -0.99 -24.64 -4.78
C ALA A 142 -2.36 -25.02 -4.23
N PHE A 143 -2.45 -26.04 -3.37
CA PHE A 143 -3.73 -26.51 -2.83
C PHE A 143 -4.41 -25.45 -1.95
N LEU A 144 -5.69 -25.15 -2.24
CA LEU A 144 -6.51 -24.23 -1.45
C LEU A 144 -7.45 -25.01 -0.51
N PHE A 145 -8.46 -25.64 -1.09
CA PHE A 145 -9.48 -26.39 -0.37
C PHE A 145 -10.10 -27.48 -1.25
N ILE A 146 -10.87 -28.35 -0.60
CA ILE A 146 -11.63 -29.42 -1.24
C ILE A 146 -13.07 -29.34 -0.75
N GLU A 147 -13.99 -29.66 -1.64
CA GLU A 147 -15.42 -29.71 -1.36
C GLU A 147 -16.00 -31.04 -1.85
N VAL A 148 -16.77 -31.71 -0.99
CA VAL A 148 -17.49 -32.93 -1.35
C VAL A 148 -18.85 -32.51 -1.86
N LEU A 149 -19.17 -32.86 -3.10
CA LEU A 149 -20.39 -32.45 -3.78
C LEU A 149 -21.54 -33.41 -3.47
N ALA A 150 -21.30 -34.70 -3.65
CA ALA A 150 -22.34 -35.71 -3.58
C ALA A 150 -21.74 -37.09 -3.29
N PHE A 151 -22.59 -37.94 -2.75
CA PHE A 151 -22.36 -39.37 -2.64
C PHE A 151 -23.34 -40.09 -3.54
N ASP A 152 -22.83 -41.03 -4.32
CA ASP A 152 -23.61 -41.89 -5.20
C ASP A 152 -23.22 -43.35 -4.95
N GLY A 153 -24.03 -44.29 -5.43
CA GLY A 153 -23.79 -45.71 -5.26
C GLY A 153 -25.07 -46.53 -5.24
N ARG A 154 -24.90 -47.84 -5.12
CA ARG A 154 -26.01 -48.79 -4.96
C ARG A 154 -26.09 -49.22 -3.50
N GLU A 155 -27.30 -49.42 -3.01
CA GLU A 155 -27.53 -49.70 -1.58
C GLU A 155 -26.70 -50.89 -1.08
N ASN A 156 -25.94 -50.67 0.00
CA ASN A 156 -25.01 -51.63 0.61
C ASN A 156 -23.83 -52.07 -0.27
N GLU A 157 -23.51 -51.33 -1.32
CA GLU A 157 -22.34 -51.55 -2.16
C GLU A 157 -21.32 -50.40 -2.06
N ASP A 158 -20.41 -50.33 -3.02
CA ASP A 158 -19.37 -49.31 -3.14
C ASP A 158 -19.95 -47.90 -3.09
N LEU A 159 -19.32 -47.06 -2.27
CA LEU A 159 -19.63 -45.64 -2.18
C LEU A 159 -18.82 -44.86 -3.23
N ILE A 160 -19.51 -44.11 -4.09
CA ILE A 160 -18.91 -43.19 -5.04
C ILE A 160 -18.94 -41.79 -4.43
N VAL A 161 -17.77 -41.15 -4.33
CA VAL A 161 -17.63 -39.81 -3.78
C VAL A 161 -17.28 -38.84 -4.91
N HIS A 162 -18.14 -37.86 -5.12
CA HIS A 162 -17.91 -36.75 -6.04
C HIS A 162 -17.35 -35.57 -5.25
N PHE A 163 -16.20 -35.05 -5.67
CA PHE A 163 -15.54 -33.94 -4.99
C PHE A 163 -14.90 -32.98 -5.99
N THR A 164 -14.68 -31.75 -5.54
CA THR A 164 -13.92 -30.75 -6.29
C THR A 164 -12.72 -30.31 -5.49
N VAL A 165 -11.60 -30.12 -6.19
CA VAL A 165 -10.36 -29.62 -5.59
C VAL A 165 -10.00 -28.31 -6.26
N THR A 166 -9.79 -27.27 -5.45
CA THR A 166 -9.42 -25.93 -5.94
C THR A 166 -7.95 -25.70 -5.69
N PHE A 167 -7.24 -25.29 -6.75
CA PHE A 167 -5.82 -24.96 -6.71
C PHE A 167 -5.56 -23.55 -7.22
N ASN A 168 -4.59 -22.90 -6.59
CA ASN A 168 -4.03 -21.62 -7.02
C ASN A 168 -2.84 -21.86 -7.95
N MET A 169 -3.00 -21.59 -9.24
CA MET A 169 -1.99 -21.85 -10.27
C MET A 169 -0.80 -20.89 -10.25
N ARG A 170 -0.75 -19.90 -9.34
CA ARG A 170 0.40 -18.97 -9.26
C ARG A 170 1.67 -19.60 -8.74
N ARG A 171 1.53 -20.54 -7.80
CA ARG A 171 2.66 -21.10 -7.06
C ARG A 171 3.20 -22.37 -7.70
N LEU A 172 2.30 -23.18 -8.26
CA LEU A 172 2.61 -24.44 -8.91
C LEU A 172 1.57 -24.67 -9.99
N GLU A 173 2.02 -24.98 -11.20
CA GLU A 173 1.14 -25.43 -12.26
C GLU A 173 0.74 -26.89 -11.98
N VAL A 174 -0.55 -27.12 -11.76
CA VAL A 174 -1.09 -28.44 -11.46
C VAL A 174 -1.86 -28.94 -12.68
N SER A 175 -1.46 -30.10 -13.20
CA SER A 175 -2.18 -30.86 -14.21
C SER A 175 -3.03 -31.97 -13.56
N THR A 176 -3.94 -32.54 -14.34
CA THR A 176 -4.73 -33.72 -13.93
C THR A 176 -3.85 -34.91 -13.59
N ASP A 177 -2.72 -35.08 -14.28
CA ASP A 177 -1.81 -36.21 -14.07
C ASP A 177 -1.11 -36.11 -12.72
N ASN A 178 -0.70 -34.91 -12.30
CA ASN A 178 -0.10 -34.68 -10.99
C ASN A 178 -1.08 -35.05 -9.86
N ILE A 179 -2.34 -34.65 -10.01
CA ILE A 179 -3.40 -34.96 -9.04
C ILE A 179 -3.65 -36.47 -9.00
N ARG A 180 -3.73 -37.12 -10.16
CA ARG A 180 -3.92 -38.57 -10.26
C ARG A 180 -2.75 -39.33 -9.62
N GLN A 181 -1.52 -38.89 -9.85
CA GLN A 181 -0.33 -39.53 -9.30
C GLN A 181 -0.30 -39.46 -7.76
N VAL A 182 -0.64 -38.30 -7.19
CA VAL A 182 -0.83 -38.18 -5.74
C VAL A 182 -1.98 -39.06 -5.28
N LEU A 183 -3.06 -39.15 -6.07
CA LEU A 183 -4.24 -39.91 -5.72
C LEU A 183 -4.01 -41.43 -5.60
N THR A 184 -3.04 -41.94 -6.35
CA THR A 184 -2.74 -43.38 -6.46
C THR A 184 -1.58 -43.85 -5.59
N ARG A 185 -0.94 -42.95 -4.83
CA ARG A 185 0.22 -43.25 -4.00
C ARG A 185 -0.18 -43.65 -2.59
#